data_AF-X1H702-F1
#
_entry.id   AF-X1H702-F1
#
_cell.length_a   1.000
_cell.length_b   1.000
_cell.length_c   1.000
_cell.angle_alpha   90.00
_cell.angle_beta   90.00
_cell.angle_gamma   90.00
#
_symmetry.space_group_name_H-M   'P 1'
#
loop_
_entity.id
_entity.type
_entity.pdbx_description
1 polymer ?
#
loop_
_entity_poly.entity_id
_entity_poly.type
_entity_poly.pdbx_seq_one_letter_code
_entity_poly.pdbx_strand_id
1 'polypeptide(L)'
;LHEPANQRIIRKLEKKGAEVWLAPATEYLVYSYHLASVFAREKFSLNRKKENLREWILKSILYKILIGYEHMLFKATSPYMQGFDDITSQEIISNGEKYIRHYIGGEAIVSMGKAVDYAKRGLDGIISVTPFNCMPGLIVDGFVPKFRKDNNNIPFVSIEYDGFQDSTREMRIDTFVAQVKERYENKKYTKSHKNKR
;
A
#
# COMPACT_ATOMS: atom_id res chain seq x y z
N LEU A 1 -16.23 1.90 5.35
CA LEU A 1 -15.20 2.90 5.74
C LEU A 1 -15.94 4.11 6.32
N HIS A 2 -15.82 4.37 7.61
CA HIS A 2 -16.43 5.56 8.22
C HIS A 2 -15.77 6.83 7.67
N GLU A 3 -16.49 7.61 6.86
CA GLU A 3 -16.02 8.90 6.30
C GLU A 3 -15.39 9.87 7.33
N PRO A 4 -15.81 9.90 8.61
CA PRO A 4 -15.18 10.75 9.63
C PRO A 4 -13.80 10.27 10.10
N ALA A 5 -13.49 8.97 9.98
CA ALA A 5 -12.38 8.35 10.72
C ALA A 5 -11.00 8.86 10.27
N ASN A 6 -10.83 9.12 8.96
CA ASN A 6 -9.63 9.73 8.39
C ASN A 6 -9.82 11.23 8.09
N GLN A 7 -10.87 11.84 8.65
CA GLN A 7 -11.24 13.23 8.46
C GLN A 7 -11.27 13.67 6.98
N ARG A 8 -11.74 12.76 6.11
CA ARG A 8 -11.91 12.98 4.66
C ARG A 8 -10.61 13.41 3.95
N ILE A 9 -9.49 12.79 4.29
CA ILE A 9 -8.17 13.10 3.73
C ILE A 9 -8.14 13.13 2.19
N ILE A 10 -8.79 12.18 1.52
CA ILE A 10 -8.86 12.12 0.05
C ILE A 10 -9.44 13.43 -0.50
N ARG A 11 -10.62 13.84 -0.01
CA ARG A 11 -11.24 15.10 -0.44
C ARG A 11 -10.42 16.34 -0.08
N LYS A 12 -9.64 16.30 1.01
CA LYS A 12 -8.74 17.40 1.37
C LYS A 12 -7.60 17.55 0.35
N LEU A 13 -7.02 16.43 -0.10
CA LEU A 13 -6.00 16.41 -1.15
C LEU A 13 -6.57 16.85 -2.50
N GLU A 14 -7.74 16.34 -2.88
CA GLU A 14 -8.44 16.71 -4.11
C GLU A 14 -8.75 18.21 -4.17
N LYS A 15 -9.24 18.80 -3.06
CA LYS A 15 -9.46 20.25 -2.96
C LYS A 15 -8.19 21.08 -3.13
N LYS A 16 -7.02 20.50 -2.87
CA LYS A 16 -5.71 21.15 -3.07
C LYS A 16 -5.16 20.92 -4.49
N GLY A 17 -5.92 20.25 -5.36
CA GLY A 17 -5.60 19.99 -6.76
C GLY A 17 -4.81 18.69 -7.00
N ALA A 18 -4.79 17.76 -6.05
CA ALA A 18 -4.16 16.46 -6.21
C ALA A 18 -5.16 15.40 -6.70
N GLU A 19 -4.73 14.54 -7.62
CA GLU A 19 -5.43 13.30 -7.93
C GLU A 19 -4.94 12.21 -6.96
N VAL A 20 -5.87 11.42 -6.40
CA VAL A 20 -5.56 10.47 -5.32
C VAL A 20 -5.89 9.05 -5.77
N TRP A 21 -4.89 8.16 -5.70
CA TRP A 21 -5.08 6.73 -5.90
C TRP A 21 -5.09 6.02 -4.53
N LEU A 22 -6.24 5.47 -4.16
CA LEU A 22 -6.41 4.70 -2.92
C LEU A 22 -6.04 3.22 -3.15
N ALA A 23 -5.19 2.67 -2.27
CA ALA A 23 -4.91 1.23 -2.25
C ALA A 23 -6.17 0.44 -1.82
N PRO A 24 -6.61 -0.56 -2.61
CA PRO A 24 -7.75 -1.39 -2.24
C PRO A 24 -7.52 -2.18 -0.95
N ALA A 25 -8.52 -2.16 -0.06
CA ALA A 25 -8.46 -2.96 1.17
C ALA A 25 -8.43 -4.49 0.91
N THR A 26 -8.84 -4.92 -0.29
CA THR A 26 -8.77 -6.30 -0.75
C THR A 26 -7.33 -6.83 -0.79
N GLU A 27 -6.35 -5.97 -1.10
CA GLU A 27 -4.93 -6.35 -1.13
C GLU A 27 -4.49 -6.96 0.21
N TYR A 28 -4.83 -6.27 1.30
CA TYR A 28 -4.51 -6.73 2.65
C TYR A 28 -5.21 -8.05 2.98
N LEU A 29 -6.50 -8.17 2.65
CA LEU A 29 -7.24 -9.41 2.89
C LEU A 29 -6.58 -10.59 2.16
N VAL A 30 -6.30 -10.46 0.86
CA VAL A 30 -5.68 -11.53 0.08
C VAL A 30 -4.29 -11.87 0.62
N TYR A 31 -3.50 -10.86 1.03
CA TYR A 31 -2.22 -11.07 1.70
C TYR A 31 -2.35 -11.83 3.04
N SER A 32 -3.28 -11.45 3.91
CA SER A 32 -3.47 -12.13 5.21
C SER A 32 -3.79 -13.61 5.03
N TYR A 33 -4.63 -13.95 4.05
CA TYR A 33 -4.95 -15.34 3.73
C TYR A 33 -3.78 -16.08 3.07
N HIS A 34 -2.99 -15.40 2.23
CA HIS A 34 -1.74 -15.95 1.71
C HIS A 34 -0.80 -16.33 2.86
N LEU A 35 -0.54 -15.41 3.79
CA LEU A 35 0.34 -15.62 4.93
C LEU A 35 -0.15 -16.75 5.84
N ALA A 36 -1.47 -16.80 6.11
CA ALA A 36 -2.08 -17.87 6.88
C ALA A 36 -1.84 -19.25 6.22
N SER A 37 -1.91 -19.33 4.89
CA SER A 37 -1.63 -20.56 4.13
C SER A 37 -0.16 -20.97 4.22
N VAL A 38 0.77 -20.00 4.16
CA VAL A 38 2.22 -20.22 4.30
C VAL A 38 2.56 -20.73 5.70
N PHE A 39 2.08 -20.07 6.76
CA PHE A 39 2.32 -20.52 8.14
C PHE A 39 1.73 -21.91 8.41
N ALA A 40 0.57 -22.23 7.83
CA ALA A 40 0.00 -23.58 7.97
C ALA A 40 0.86 -24.64 7.27
N ARG A 41 1.43 -24.32 6.10
CA ARG A 41 2.39 -25.17 5.40
C ARG A 41 3.65 -25.40 6.22
N GLU A 42 4.21 -24.34 6.80
CA GLU A 42 5.40 -24.43 7.66
C GLU A 42 5.13 -25.28 8.92
N LYS A 43 3.99 -25.04 9.58
CA LYS A 43 3.53 -25.84 10.73
C LYS A 43 3.37 -27.31 10.38
N PHE A 44 2.86 -27.63 9.18
CA PHE A 44 2.82 -29.00 8.69
C PHE A 44 4.22 -29.56 8.42
N SER A 45 5.11 -28.78 7.79
CA SER A 45 6.49 -29.20 7.51
C SER A 45 7.25 -29.59 8.77
N LEU A 46 7.06 -28.83 9.87
CA LEU A 46 7.73 -29.06 11.16
C LEU A 46 7.16 -30.27 11.92
N ASN A 47 5.83 -30.41 11.99
CA ASN A 47 5.19 -31.41 12.85
C ASN A 47 4.73 -32.69 12.12
N ARG A 48 4.57 -32.63 10.79
CA ARG A 48 4.07 -33.71 9.90
C ARG A 48 2.81 -34.46 10.36
N LYS A 49 2.00 -33.87 11.25
CA LYS A 49 0.74 -34.44 11.75
C LYS A 49 -0.40 -34.30 10.72
N LYS A 50 -1.31 -35.29 10.69
CA LYS A 50 -2.51 -35.28 9.81
C LYS A 50 -3.41 -34.05 10.03
N GLU A 51 -3.52 -33.56 11.25
CA GLU A 51 -4.29 -32.37 11.59
C GLU A 51 -3.73 -31.11 10.92
N ASN A 52 -2.40 -30.94 10.94
CA ASN A 52 -1.73 -29.80 10.30
C ASN A 52 -1.81 -29.88 8.77
N LEU A 53 -1.83 -31.09 8.20
CA LEU A 53 -2.06 -31.30 6.76
C LEU A 53 -3.46 -30.81 6.36
N ARG A 54 -4.49 -31.19 7.13
CA ARG A 54 -5.87 -30.72 6.91
C ARG A 54 -5.96 -29.20 7.01
N GLU A 55 -5.33 -28.61 8.04
CA GLU A 55 -5.28 -27.16 8.23
C GLU A 55 -4.63 -26.44 7.02
N TRP A 56 -3.50 -26.95 6.54
CA TRP A 56 -2.81 -26.40 5.37
C TRP A 56 -3.66 -26.48 4.10
N ILE A 57 -4.31 -27.62 3.85
CA ILE A 57 -5.18 -27.81 2.68
C ILE A 57 -6.36 -26.84 2.74
N LEU A 58 -7.05 -26.75 3.88
CA LEU A 58 -8.19 -25.86 4.06
C LEU A 58 -7.82 -24.39 3.83
N LYS A 59 -6.73 -23.93 4.43
CA LYS A 59 -6.24 -22.55 4.24
C LYS A 59 -5.79 -22.28 2.81
N SER A 60 -5.21 -23.27 2.15
CA SER A 60 -4.80 -23.17 0.74
C SER A 60 -6.02 -23.09 -0.21
N ILE A 61 -7.08 -23.84 0.07
CA ILE A 61 -8.35 -23.75 -0.68
C ILE A 61 -8.99 -22.38 -0.45
N LEU A 62 -9.06 -21.92 0.80
CA LEU A 62 -9.64 -20.63 1.16
C LEU A 62 -8.91 -19.47 0.49
N TYR A 63 -7.57 -19.49 0.47
CA TYR A 63 -6.75 -18.53 -0.25
C TYR A 63 -7.08 -18.51 -1.76
N LYS A 64 -7.17 -19.69 -2.40
CA LYS A 64 -7.52 -19.78 -3.83
C LYS A 64 -8.92 -19.25 -4.13
N ILE A 65 -9.89 -19.54 -3.28
CA ILE A 65 -11.26 -19.02 -3.39
C ILE A 65 -11.24 -17.48 -3.33
N LEU A 66 -10.51 -16.92 -2.38
CA LEU A 66 -10.45 -15.47 -2.17
C LEU A 66 -9.82 -14.74 -3.36
N ILE A 67 -8.73 -15.27 -3.94
CA ILE A 67 -8.16 -14.74 -5.19
C ILE A 67 -9.18 -14.82 -6.33
N GLY A 68 -9.95 -15.91 -6.41
CA GLY A 68 -11.02 -16.05 -7.39
C GLY A 68 -12.07 -14.93 -7.27
N TYR A 69 -12.50 -14.62 -6.05
CA TYR A 69 -13.42 -13.52 -5.79
C TYR A 69 -12.81 -12.15 -6.09
N GLU A 70 -11.55 -11.93 -5.72
CA GLU A 70 -10.85 -10.67 -5.98
C GLU A 70 -10.72 -10.41 -7.48
N HIS A 71 -10.32 -11.42 -8.28
CA HIS A 71 -10.33 -11.34 -9.74
C HIS A 71 -11.72 -11.09 -10.33
N MET A 72 -12.77 -11.70 -9.78
CA MET A 72 -14.14 -11.47 -10.24
C MET A 72 -14.61 -10.03 -9.96
N LEU A 73 -14.36 -9.54 -8.75
CA LEU A 73 -14.68 -8.17 -8.36
C LEU A 73 -13.92 -7.16 -9.21
N PHE A 74 -12.62 -7.38 -9.41
CA PHE A 74 -11.78 -6.55 -10.27
C PHE A 74 -12.29 -6.52 -11.72
N LYS A 75 -12.67 -7.67 -12.30
CA LYS A 75 -13.27 -7.72 -13.64
C LYS A 75 -14.58 -6.94 -13.73
N ALA A 76 -15.41 -7.01 -12.69
CA ALA A 76 -16.66 -6.25 -12.65
C ALA A 76 -16.43 -4.73 -12.58
N THR A 77 -15.33 -4.30 -11.94
CA THR A 77 -14.96 -2.87 -11.83
C THR A 77 -14.05 -2.38 -12.97
N SER A 78 -13.46 -3.29 -13.76
CA SER A 78 -12.50 -2.98 -14.82
C SER A 78 -12.96 -1.90 -15.81
N PRO A 79 -14.24 -1.85 -16.28
CA PRO A 79 -14.70 -0.76 -17.14
C PRO A 79 -14.59 0.63 -16.52
N TYR A 80 -14.63 0.72 -15.19
CA TYR A 80 -14.55 1.96 -14.42
C TYR A 80 -13.15 2.22 -13.83
N MET A 81 -12.24 1.26 -13.96
CA MET A 81 -10.89 1.31 -13.37
C MET A 81 -9.77 1.21 -14.41
N GLN A 82 -10.04 1.60 -15.66
CA GLN A 82 -8.98 1.66 -16.68
C GLN A 82 -7.83 2.55 -16.23
N GLY A 83 -6.62 1.99 -16.18
CA GLY A 83 -5.41 2.68 -15.68
C GLY A 83 -5.19 2.56 -14.17
N PHE A 84 -6.15 1.99 -13.43
CA PHE A 84 -6.08 1.72 -11.98
C PHE A 84 -5.87 0.24 -11.65
N ASP A 85 -5.27 -0.53 -12.57
CA ASP A 85 -5.02 -1.96 -12.38
C ASP A 85 -4.17 -2.21 -11.14
N ASP A 86 -4.39 -3.32 -10.45
CA ASP A 86 -3.68 -3.68 -9.23
C ASP A 86 -2.60 -4.76 -9.47
N ILE A 87 -1.73 -4.98 -8.50
CA ILE A 87 -0.71 -6.03 -8.50
C ILE A 87 -1.14 -7.21 -7.62
N THR A 88 -0.64 -8.40 -7.92
CA THR A 88 -0.94 -9.61 -7.14
C THR A 88 -0.33 -9.55 -5.74
N SER A 89 -0.88 -10.30 -4.79
CA SER A 89 -0.30 -10.37 -3.43
C SER A 89 1.15 -10.87 -3.41
N GLN A 90 1.54 -11.73 -4.36
CA GLN A 90 2.91 -12.19 -4.52
C GLN A 90 3.84 -11.04 -4.94
N GLU A 91 3.39 -10.19 -5.86
CA GLU A 91 4.15 -9.00 -6.27
C GLU A 91 4.23 -7.96 -5.15
N ILE A 92 3.15 -7.78 -4.37
CA ILE A 92 3.15 -6.94 -3.17
C ILE A 92 4.24 -7.42 -2.21
N ILE A 93 4.26 -8.71 -1.89
CA ILE A 93 5.28 -9.31 -1.01
C ILE A 93 6.67 -9.10 -1.60
N SER A 94 6.89 -9.44 -2.87
CA SER A 94 8.20 -9.31 -3.53
C SER A 94 8.70 -7.86 -3.53
N ASN A 95 7.81 -6.90 -3.77
CA ASN A 95 8.13 -5.48 -3.68
C ASN A 95 8.47 -5.06 -2.24
N GLY A 96 7.68 -5.52 -1.26
CA GLY A 96 7.85 -5.21 0.15
C GLY A 96 9.11 -5.80 0.77
N GLU A 97 9.56 -6.97 0.29
CA GLU A 97 10.77 -7.68 0.77
C GLU A 97 12.08 -6.90 0.60
N LYS A 98 12.08 -5.84 -0.22
CA LYS A 98 13.20 -4.88 -0.31
C LYS A 98 13.42 -4.09 0.99
N TYR A 99 12.38 -3.98 1.80
CA TYR A 99 12.34 -3.20 3.04
C TYR A 99 12.07 -4.07 4.25
N ILE A 100 11.06 -4.94 4.16
CA ILE A 100 10.51 -5.69 5.29
C ILE A 100 10.45 -7.17 4.93
N ARG A 101 11.02 -8.05 5.77
CA ARG A 101 10.90 -9.50 5.59
C ARG A 101 9.45 -9.94 5.79
N HIS A 102 8.94 -10.85 4.95
CA HIS A 102 7.53 -11.27 4.95
C HIS A 102 6.99 -11.83 6.28
N TYR A 103 7.85 -12.32 7.17
CA TYR A 103 7.47 -12.79 8.50
C TYR A 103 7.47 -11.68 9.57
N ILE A 104 7.89 -10.46 9.23
CA ILE A 104 7.98 -9.30 10.13
C ILE A 104 6.92 -8.27 9.72
N GLY A 105 6.13 -7.78 10.67
CA GLY A 105 5.43 -6.51 10.52
C GLY A 105 4.02 -6.54 9.92
N GLY A 106 3.40 -7.71 9.74
CA GLY A 106 1.96 -7.81 9.39
C GLY A 106 1.60 -6.98 8.16
N GLU A 107 0.80 -5.92 8.34
CA GLU A 107 0.34 -5.04 7.24
C GLU A 107 1.48 -4.17 6.65
N ALA A 108 2.59 -3.98 7.36
CA ALA A 108 3.66 -3.07 6.95
C ALA A 108 4.33 -3.49 5.63
N ILE A 109 4.48 -4.81 5.39
CA ILE A 109 5.02 -5.29 4.11
C ILE A 109 4.06 -4.99 2.95
N VAL A 110 2.75 -5.02 3.19
CA VAL A 110 1.74 -4.67 2.18
C VAL A 110 1.86 -3.19 1.83
N SER A 111 1.90 -2.32 2.85
CA SER A 111 2.08 -0.88 2.66
C SER A 111 3.37 -0.54 1.89
N MET A 112 4.50 -1.15 2.26
CA MET A 112 5.77 -0.93 1.55
C MET A 112 5.78 -1.51 0.14
N GLY A 113 5.19 -2.69 -0.04
CA GLY A 113 5.06 -3.33 -1.36
C GLY A 113 4.23 -2.49 -2.32
N LYS A 114 3.13 -1.91 -1.83
CA LYS A 114 2.29 -1.01 -2.60
C LYS A 114 2.94 0.34 -2.87
N ALA A 115 3.68 0.88 -1.91
CA ALA A 115 4.47 2.09 -2.11
C ALA A 115 5.47 1.93 -3.28
N VAL A 116 6.13 0.77 -3.38
CA VAL A 116 7.03 0.46 -4.51
C VAL A 116 6.27 0.38 -5.83
N ASP A 117 5.10 -0.26 -5.85
CA ASP A 117 4.24 -0.32 -7.05
C ASP A 117 3.86 1.09 -7.53
N TYR A 118 3.39 1.94 -6.61
CA TYR A 118 3.05 3.32 -6.92
C TYR A 118 4.24 4.14 -7.41
N ALA A 119 5.41 3.98 -6.82
CA ALA A 119 6.63 4.62 -7.31
C ALA A 119 6.97 4.16 -8.74
N LYS A 120 6.84 2.87 -9.05
CA LYS A 120 7.06 2.30 -10.41
C LYS A 120 6.06 2.83 -11.43
N ARG A 121 4.80 3.01 -11.02
CA ARG A 121 3.73 3.61 -11.84
C ARG A 121 3.90 5.11 -12.05
N GLY A 122 4.91 5.72 -11.42
CA GLY A 122 5.30 7.09 -11.68
C GLY A 122 4.55 8.12 -10.86
N LEU A 123 3.90 7.72 -9.75
CA LEU A 123 3.25 8.65 -8.83
C LEU A 123 4.23 9.70 -8.29
N ASP A 124 3.68 10.84 -7.89
CA ASP A 124 4.45 12.00 -7.42
C ASP A 124 4.55 12.09 -5.89
N GLY A 125 3.76 11.31 -5.16
CA GLY A 125 3.86 11.22 -3.72
C GLY A 125 3.07 10.06 -3.15
N ILE A 126 3.37 9.70 -1.91
CA ILE A 126 2.73 8.60 -1.18
C ILE A 126 2.34 9.10 0.21
N ILE A 127 1.13 8.76 0.64
CA ILE A 127 0.67 9.01 2.02
C ILE A 127 0.33 7.68 2.67
N SER A 128 0.95 7.38 3.80
CA SER A 128 0.50 6.33 4.70
C SER A 128 -0.49 6.92 5.69
N VAL A 129 -1.69 6.35 5.79
CA VAL A 129 -2.73 6.77 6.72
C VAL A 129 -2.87 5.72 7.80
N THR A 130 -2.53 6.07 9.04
CA THR A 130 -2.42 5.10 10.15
C THR A 130 -3.18 5.60 11.38
N PRO A 131 -3.69 4.69 12.23
CA PRO A 131 -4.13 5.09 13.56
C PRO A 131 -2.91 5.45 14.42
N PHE A 132 -3.13 6.35 15.38
CA PHE A 132 -2.08 6.77 16.33
C PHE A 132 -1.42 5.57 17.02
N ASN A 133 -0.08 5.57 17.09
CA ASN A 133 0.72 4.50 17.69
C ASN A 133 0.45 3.07 17.15
N CYS A 134 -0.01 2.95 15.91
CA CYS A 134 -0.16 1.64 15.27
C CYS A 134 1.22 1.04 14.95
N MET A 135 1.55 -0.13 15.52
CA MET A 135 2.84 -0.80 15.30
C MET A 135 3.21 -0.98 13.82
N PRO A 136 2.33 -1.50 12.92
CA PRO A 136 2.63 -1.54 11.49
C PRO A 136 2.93 -0.16 10.88
N GLY A 137 2.25 0.89 11.32
CA GLY A 137 2.49 2.27 10.88
C GLY A 137 3.89 2.75 11.26
N LEU A 138 4.29 2.54 12.51
CA LEU A 138 5.64 2.89 12.98
C LEU A 138 6.74 2.13 12.23
N ILE A 139 6.49 0.87 11.84
CA ILE A 139 7.41 0.10 11.02
C ILE A 139 7.56 0.76 9.65
N VAL A 140 6.45 1.11 8.98
CA VAL A 140 6.48 1.83 7.69
C VAL A 140 7.29 3.13 7.80
N ASP A 141 7.04 3.92 8.85
CA ASP A 141 7.71 5.20 9.10
C ASP A 141 9.23 5.03 9.22
N GLY A 142 9.68 3.98 9.87
CA GLY A 142 11.11 3.63 9.96
C GLY A 142 11.77 3.38 8.59
N PHE A 143 11.00 2.91 7.60
CA PHE A 143 11.51 2.64 6.25
C PHE A 143 11.34 3.80 5.26
N VAL A 144 10.51 4.82 5.59
CA VAL A 144 10.28 5.97 4.72
C VAL A 144 11.58 6.63 4.25
N PRO A 145 12.59 6.95 5.10
CA PRO A 145 13.82 7.59 4.63
C PRO A 145 14.57 6.77 3.57
N LYS A 146 14.68 5.45 3.78
CA LYS A 146 15.32 4.54 2.82
C LYS A 146 14.52 4.47 1.52
N PHE A 147 13.20 4.30 1.63
CA PHE A 147 12.31 4.25 0.47
C PHE A 147 12.43 5.52 -0.39
N ARG A 148 12.44 6.71 0.23
CA ARG A 148 12.60 7.98 -0.48
C ARG A 148 13.92 7.99 -1.26
N LYS A 149 15.03 7.60 -0.62
CA LYS A 149 16.35 7.53 -1.25
C LYS A 149 16.37 6.59 -2.46
N ASP A 150 15.73 5.44 -2.35
CA ASP A 150 15.68 4.42 -3.41
C ASP A 150 14.79 4.84 -4.60
N ASN A 151 13.86 5.79 -4.41
CA ASN A 151 12.83 6.15 -5.38
C ASN A 151 12.91 7.63 -5.80
N ASN A 152 14.13 8.11 -6.07
CA ASN A 152 14.42 9.48 -6.54
C ASN A 152 13.81 10.56 -5.64
N ASN A 153 13.88 10.38 -4.32
CA ASN A 153 13.33 11.28 -3.30
C ASN A 153 11.85 11.61 -3.50
N ILE A 154 11.04 10.64 -3.97
CA ILE A 154 9.58 10.78 -3.98
C ILE A 154 9.08 11.20 -2.57
N PRO A 155 8.24 12.24 -2.45
CA PRO A 155 7.58 12.57 -1.19
C PRO A 155 6.81 11.38 -0.63
N PHE A 156 7.10 11.03 0.62
CA PHE A 156 6.36 10.03 1.37
C PHE A 156 6.15 10.60 2.77
N VAL A 157 4.89 10.78 3.18
CA VAL A 157 4.52 11.20 4.53
C VAL A 157 3.57 10.19 5.18
N SER A 158 3.70 10.04 6.49
CA SER A 158 2.73 9.30 7.30
C SER A 158 1.89 10.26 8.11
N ILE A 159 0.57 10.05 8.06
CA ILE A 159 -0.43 10.87 8.71
C ILE A 159 -1.20 9.99 9.68
N GLU A 160 -1.02 10.29 10.95
CA GLU A 160 -1.67 9.59 12.04
C GLU A 160 -3.02 10.24 12.39
N TYR A 161 -3.99 9.40 12.74
CA TYR A 161 -5.31 9.81 13.22
C TYR A 161 -5.57 9.24 14.62
N ASP A 162 -5.84 10.14 15.56
CA ASP A 162 -6.17 9.87 16.98
C ASP A 162 -7.62 10.23 17.33
N GLY A 163 -8.39 10.74 16.36
CA GLY A 163 -9.76 11.22 16.55
C GLY A 163 -9.87 12.73 16.85
N PHE A 164 -8.77 13.40 17.14
CA PHE A 164 -8.73 14.85 17.39
C PHE A 164 -8.40 15.63 16.11
N GLN A 165 -8.78 16.90 16.07
CA GLN A 165 -8.28 17.82 15.04
C GLN A 165 -6.95 18.40 15.48
N ASP A 166 -5.97 18.34 14.58
CA ASP A 166 -4.60 18.78 14.83
C ASP A 166 -4.15 19.67 13.66
N SER A 167 -3.79 20.91 13.97
CA SER A 167 -3.28 21.87 12.99
C SER A 167 -1.92 21.46 12.44
N THR A 168 -1.11 20.73 13.22
CA THR A 168 0.19 20.20 12.81
C THR A 168 0.02 19.21 11.66
N ARG A 169 -1.01 18.36 11.74
CA ARG A 169 -1.37 17.42 10.66
C ARG A 169 -1.77 18.13 9.38
N GLU A 170 -2.57 19.19 9.46
CA GLU A 170 -2.92 19.99 8.27
C GLU A 170 -1.67 20.63 7.64
N MET A 171 -0.76 21.17 8.45
CA MET A 171 0.52 21.72 7.96
C MET A 171 1.39 20.66 7.28
N ARG A 172 1.42 19.42 7.79
CA ARG A 172 2.13 18.29 7.16
C ARG A 172 1.54 17.95 5.80
N ILE A 173 0.21 17.92 5.70
CA ILE A 173 -0.50 17.69 4.43
C ILE A 173 -0.18 18.81 3.43
N ASP A 174 -0.19 20.07 3.87
CA ASP A 174 0.14 21.21 3.01
C ASP A 174 1.57 21.15 2.48
N THR A 175 2.51 20.86 3.36
CA THR A 175 3.93 20.69 3.01
C THR A 175 4.10 19.53 2.02
N PHE A 176 3.43 18.41 2.25
CA PHE A 176 3.46 17.27 1.34
C PHE A 176 2.91 17.62 -0.05
N VAL A 177 1.75 18.28 -0.13
CA VAL A 177 1.16 18.67 -1.42
C VAL A 177 2.08 19.64 -2.17
N ALA A 178 2.75 20.57 -1.48
CA ALA A 178 3.73 21.45 -2.10
C ALA A 178 4.89 20.66 -2.73
N GLN A 179 5.46 19.69 -2.00
CA GLN A 179 6.55 18.84 -2.52
C GLN A 179 6.10 17.99 -3.72
N VAL A 180 4.87 17.47 -3.69
CA VAL A 180 4.30 16.69 -4.80
C VAL A 180 4.13 17.55 -6.05
N LYS A 181 3.61 18.78 -5.91
CA LYS A 181 3.46 19.72 -7.03
C LYS A 181 4.79 20.08 -7.66
N GLU A 182 5.79 20.41 -6.85
CA GLU A 182 7.14 20.71 -7.33
C GLU A 182 7.73 19.53 -8.12
N ARG A 183 7.60 18.31 -7.60
CA ARG A 183 8.05 17.09 -8.30
C ARG A 183 7.33 16.88 -9.63
N TYR A 184 6.01 17.05 -9.66
CA TYR A 184 5.19 16.90 -10.85
C TYR A 184 5.60 17.90 -11.95
N GLU A 185 5.80 19.17 -11.57
CA GLU A 185 6.27 20.22 -12.47
C GLU A 185 7.64 19.88 -13.06
N ASN A 186 8.60 19.47 -12.21
CA ASN A 186 9.93 19.06 -12.64
C ASN A 186 9.90 17.89 -13.64
N LYS A 187 9.02 16.89 -13.44
CA LYS A 187 8.80 15.80 -14.41
C LYS A 187 8.26 16.31 -15.74
N LYS A 188 7.30 17.25 -15.71
CA LYS A 188 6.70 17.86 -16.91
C LYS A 188 7.73 18.65 -17.72
N TYR A 189 8.56 19.46 -17.06
CA TYR A 189 9.65 20.21 -17.70
C TYR A 189 10.66 19.27 -18.39
N THR A 190 11.04 18.18 -17.72
CA THR A 190 11.99 17.19 -18.25
C THR A 190 11.43 16.45 -19.47
N LYS A 191 10.14 16.07 -19.45
CA LYS A 191 9.48 15.41 -20.60
C LYS A 191 9.38 16.35 -21.82
N SER A 192 9.03 17.62 -21.60
CA SER A 192 8.94 18.63 -22.66
C SER A 192 10.27 18.85 -23.39
N HIS A 193 11.39 18.90 -22.66
CA HIS A 193 12.72 19.06 -23.25
C HIS A 193 13.23 17.82 -23.98
N LYS A 194 12.84 16.61 -23.56
CA LYS A 194 13.17 15.37 -24.28
C LYS A 194 12.44 15.23 -25.61
N ASN A 195 11.21 15.74 -25.73
CA ASN A 195 10.42 15.67 -26.96
C ASN A 195 10.77 16.77 -28.00
N LYS A 196 11.63 17.72 -27.64
CA LYS A 196 12.12 18.79 -28.55
C LYS A 196 13.50 18.51 -29.14
N ARG A 197 14.16 17.41 -28.76
CA ARG A 197 15.42 16.92 -29.32
C ARG A 197 15.13 15.68 -30.15
#